data_AF-A0A1J4W270-F1
#
_entry.id   AF-A0A1J4W270-F1
#
_cell.length_a   1.000
_cell.length_b   1.000
_cell.length_c   1.000
_cell.angle_alpha   90.00
_cell.angle_beta   90.00
_cell.angle_gamma   90.00
#
_symmetry.space_group_name_H-M   'P 1'
#
loop_
_entity.id
_entity.type
_entity.pdbx_description
1 polymer ?
#
loop_
_entity_poly.entity_id
_entity_poly.type
_entity_poly.pdbx_seq_one_letter_code
_entity_poly.pdbx_strand_id
1 'polypeptide(L)'
;MNKKGAEELLKTIFGLIIGILCLIAIVYTGGVLIETFFGSGQTLQANGQIERFKETINTLEEGDSTYFLLYAPEGWKFLSFKSTYNSNEVSGKIITEPSYCFGKNCVCICKNNCQKDKKAYCLPLDKPLLSKENLVFLEIKPTNLWVTENKESYELSLRNSYFTLSSISDTEKKEFDLFLESLKSQSYFKTIEDKSYSDKISKELVIALIYVDSKSNQFAVTDCGGAGIVGVLPHSAKFNNAQATVFEDASFSACKSDYAERLKTAVQGKSDTEKITLDERFNINTNLNIAFTEIKRLQDKYKQNYEMLVLEHYCGEECVENYCGTWEFNACQSELPTEIKNYMINVGRYYTYQLKR
;
A
#
# COMPACT_ATOMS: atom_id res chain seq x y z
N MET A 1 -32.61 22.60 -77.45
CA MET A 1 -32.06 21.67 -76.44
C MET A 1 -32.30 20.24 -76.89
N ASN A 2 -31.24 19.44 -76.97
CA ASN A 2 -31.29 18.08 -77.51
C ASN A 2 -31.93 17.16 -76.46
N LYS A 3 -33.20 16.76 -76.65
CA LYS A 3 -33.98 15.99 -75.67
C LYS A 3 -33.27 14.71 -75.21
N LYS A 4 -32.47 14.10 -76.10
CA LYS A 4 -31.67 12.89 -75.79
C LYS A 4 -30.56 13.14 -74.77
N GLY A 5 -29.89 14.30 -74.82
CA GLY A 5 -28.82 14.63 -73.86
C GLY A 5 -29.34 14.92 -72.45
N ALA A 6 -30.55 15.48 -72.35
CA ALA A 6 -31.21 15.69 -71.06
C ALA A 6 -31.62 14.35 -70.40
N GLU A 7 -32.04 13.37 -71.20
CA GLU A 7 -32.43 12.04 -70.69
C GLU A 7 -31.23 11.23 -70.18
N GLU A 8 -30.08 11.29 -70.86
CA GLU A 8 -28.85 10.65 -70.39
C GLU A 8 -28.32 11.31 -69.11
N LEU A 9 -28.29 12.64 -69.06
CA LEU A 9 -27.88 13.38 -67.85
C LEU A 9 -28.78 13.05 -66.65
N LEU A 10 -30.11 12.96 -66.85
CA LEU A 10 -31.06 12.57 -65.80
C LEU A 10 -30.78 11.16 -65.27
N LYS A 11 -30.52 10.18 -66.15
CA LYS A 11 -30.19 8.80 -65.74
C LYS A 11 -28.90 8.74 -64.92
N THR A 12 -27.87 9.49 -65.34
CA THR A 12 -26.60 9.55 -64.60
C THR A 12 -26.79 10.19 -63.21
N ILE A 13 -27.55 11.29 -63.12
CA ILE A 13 -27.81 11.97 -61.85
C ILE A 13 -28.61 11.07 -60.89
N PHE A 14 -29.67 10.41 -61.37
CA PHE A 14 -30.45 9.48 -60.54
C PHE A 14 -29.62 8.27 -60.08
N GLY A 15 -28.77 7.71 -60.96
CA GLY A 15 -27.87 6.63 -60.60
C GLY A 15 -26.88 7.03 -59.50
N LEU A 16 -26.35 8.25 -59.56
CA LEU A 16 -25.43 8.78 -58.55
C LEU A 16 -26.14 9.05 -57.21
N ILE A 17 -27.37 9.57 -57.23
CA ILE A 17 -28.18 9.76 -56.01
C ILE A 17 -28.46 8.41 -55.33
N ILE A 18 -28.88 7.40 -56.09
CA ILE A 18 -29.14 6.06 -55.56
C ILE A 18 -27.85 5.46 -54.97
N GLY A 19 -26.71 5.62 -55.67
CA GLY A 19 -25.40 5.16 -55.18
C GLY A 19 -25.02 5.79 -53.83
N ILE A 20 -25.23 7.10 -53.68
CA ILE A 20 -24.98 7.81 -52.40
C ILE A 20 -25.92 7.31 -51.30
N LEU A 21 -27.21 7.13 -51.60
CA LEU A 21 -28.18 6.60 -50.62
C LEU A 21 -27.84 5.19 -50.16
N CYS A 22 -27.41 4.30 -51.07
CA CYS A 22 -26.94 2.97 -50.72
C CYS A 22 -25.68 3.02 -49.83
N LEU A 23 -24.74 3.92 -50.12
CA LEU A 23 -23.52 4.07 -49.32
C LEU A 23 -23.84 4.60 -47.91
N ILE A 24 -24.73 5.58 -47.78
CA ILE A 24 -25.21 6.06 -46.48
C ILE A 24 -25.90 4.93 -45.71
N ALA A 25 -26.74 4.14 -46.37
CA ALA A 25 -27.41 3.00 -45.74
C ALA A 25 -26.39 1.96 -45.24
N ILE A 26 -25.35 1.65 -46.01
CA ILE A 26 -24.28 0.70 -45.61
C ILE A 26 -23.49 1.23 -44.41
N VAL A 27 -23.09 2.51 -44.42
CA VAL A 27 -22.36 3.11 -43.29
C VAL A 27 -23.22 3.13 -42.02
N TYR A 28 -24.49 3.50 -42.15
CA TYR A 28 -25.43 3.54 -41.04
C TYR A 28 -25.69 2.13 -40.46
N THR A 29 -26.02 1.16 -41.31
CA THR A 29 -26.24 -0.24 -40.89
C THR A 29 -24.98 -0.85 -40.32
N GLY A 30 -23.81 -0.58 -40.91
CA GLY A 30 -22.51 -0.99 -40.36
C GLY A 30 -22.28 -0.45 -38.95
N GLY A 31 -22.55 0.84 -38.72
CA GLY A 31 -22.45 1.46 -37.40
C GLY A 31 -23.39 0.82 -36.37
N VAL A 32 -24.66 0.62 -36.73
CA VAL A 32 -25.66 -0.03 -35.87
C VAL A 32 -25.28 -1.48 -35.56
N LEU A 33 -24.77 -2.22 -36.54
CA LEU A 33 -24.32 -3.60 -36.34
C LEU A 33 -23.12 -3.64 -35.41
N ILE A 34 -22.13 -2.75 -35.57
CA ILE A 34 -20.98 -2.68 -34.66
C ILE A 34 -21.45 -2.39 -33.23
N GLU A 35 -22.33 -1.42 -33.03
CA GLU A 35 -22.85 -1.10 -31.68
C GLU A 35 -23.70 -2.24 -31.10
N THR A 36 -24.49 -2.93 -31.93
CA THR A 36 -25.31 -4.07 -31.52
C THR A 36 -24.46 -5.29 -31.14
N PHE A 37 -23.42 -5.61 -31.92
CA PHE A 37 -22.61 -6.80 -31.73
C PHE A 37 -21.48 -6.61 -30.71
N PHE A 38 -20.85 -5.44 -30.69
CA PHE A 38 -19.67 -5.19 -29.86
C PHE A 38 -19.96 -4.30 -28.66
N GLY A 39 -21.16 -3.70 -28.58
CA GLY A 39 -21.49 -2.72 -27.55
C GLY A 39 -20.76 -1.39 -27.78
N SER A 40 -20.97 -0.44 -26.87
CA SER A 40 -20.21 0.81 -26.89
C SER A 40 -18.74 0.54 -26.54
N GLY A 41 -17.77 1.28 -27.10
CA GLY A 41 -16.34 1.07 -26.78
C GLY A 41 -16.04 1.09 -25.27
N GLN A 42 -16.82 1.87 -24.50
CA GLN A 42 -16.79 1.90 -23.03
C GLN A 42 -17.08 0.54 -22.39
N THR A 43 -18.06 -0.17 -22.94
CA THR A 43 -18.53 -1.48 -22.52
C THR A 43 -17.44 -2.54 -22.74
N LEU A 44 -16.79 -2.52 -23.91
CA LEU A 44 -15.65 -3.41 -24.20
C LEU A 44 -14.47 -3.15 -23.26
N GLN A 45 -14.17 -1.89 -22.98
CA GLN A 45 -13.10 -1.52 -22.06
C GLN A 45 -13.35 -2.03 -20.64
N ALA A 46 -14.57 -1.82 -20.12
CA ALA A 46 -14.98 -2.33 -18.81
C ALA A 46 -14.89 -3.87 -18.72
N ASN A 47 -15.32 -4.57 -19.77
CA ASN A 47 -15.21 -6.02 -19.84
C ASN A 47 -13.74 -6.48 -19.89
N GLY A 48 -12.90 -5.84 -20.71
CA GLY A 48 -11.48 -6.15 -20.76
C GLY A 48 -10.77 -5.92 -19.42
N GLN A 49 -11.19 -4.92 -18.65
CA GLN A 49 -10.68 -4.70 -17.29
C GLN A 49 -11.05 -5.80 -16.32
N ILE A 50 -12.32 -6.25 -16.31
CA ILE A 50 -12.75 -7.26 -15.35
C ILE A 50 -12.10 -8.61 -15.65
N GLU A 51 -11.89 -8.95 -16.92
CA GLU A 51 -11.17 -10.16 -17.31
C GLU A 51 -9.67 -10.06 -16.96
N ARG A 52 -9.04 -8.91 -17.19
CA ARG A 52 -7.66 -8.71 -16.73
C ARG A 52 -7.55 -8.79 -15.21
N PHE A 53 -8.54 -8.27 -14.49
CA PHE A 53 -8.60 -8.38 -13.03
C PHE A 53 -8.70 -9.85 -12.61
N LYS A 54 -9.56 -10.63 -13.28
CA LYS A 54 -9.67 -12.09 -13.09
C LYS A 54 -8.34 -12.81 -13.30
N GLU A 55 -7.66 -12.52 -14.40
CA GLU A 55 -6.35 -13.12 -14.68
C GLU A 55 -5.36 -12.76 -13.58
N THR A 56 -5.37 -11.50 -13.14
CA THR A 56 -4.49 -10.99 -12.09
C THR A 56 -4.70 -11.70 -10.76
N ILE A 57 -5.96 -11.84 -10.29
CA ILE A 57 -6.25 -12.54 -9.03
C ILE A 57 -5.95 -14.05 -9.11
N ASN A 58 -6.11 -14.67 -10.28
CA ASN A 58 -5.86 -16.10 -10.46
C ASN A 58 -4.36 -16.44 -10.46
N THR A 59 -3.49 -15.43 -10.60
CA THR A 59 -2.04 -15.59 -10.51
C THR A 59 -1.49 -15.38 -9.10
N LEU A 60 -2.31 -14.93 -8.15
CA LEU A 60 -1.89 -14.73 -6.77
C LEU A 60 -1.86 -16.07 -6.03
N GLU A 61 -0.86 -16.25 -5.18
CA GLU A 61 -0.86 -17.25 -4.12
C GLU A 61 -1.13 -16.59 -2.76
N GLU A 62 -1.45 -17.38 -1.72
CA GLU A 62 -1.71 -16.83 -0.38
C GLU A 62 -0.50 -16.04 0.16
N GLY A 63 -0.70 -14.74 0.40
CA GLY A 63 0.32 -13.81 0.85
C GLY A 63 0.95 -12.97 -0.26
N ASP A 64 0.69 -13.29 -1.53
CA ASP A 64 1.20 -12.52 -2.66
C ASP A 64 0.44 -11.20 -2.83
N SER A 65 1.14 -10.21 -3.38
CA SER A 65 0.54 -8.96 -3.84
C SER A 65 0.98 -8.64 -5.25
N THR A 66 0.05 -8.14 -6.06
CA THR A 66 0.31 -7.74 -7.44
C THR A 66 -0.33 -6.40 -7.75
N TYR A 67 0.21 -5.73 -8.75
CA TYR A 67 -0.30 -4.45 -9.23
C TYR A 67 -1.38 -4.68 -10.28
N PHE A 68 -2.47 -3.93 -10.17
CA PHE A 68 -3.53 -3.87 -11.15
C PHE A 68 -3.83 -2.41 -11.49
N LEU A 69 -3.53 -2.02 -12.73
CA LEU A 69 -3.93 -0.70 -13.24
C LEU A 69 -5.43 -0.77 -13.59
N LEU A 70 -6.26 -0.21 -12.71
CA LEU A 70 -7.68 -0.06 -12.98
C LEU A 70 -7.89 1.19 -13.86
N TYR A 71 -8.38 0.97 -15.07
CA TYR A 71 -8.77 2.05 -15.97
C TYR A 71 -10.14 1.76 -16.61
N ALA A 72 -11.12 2.61 -16.36
CA ALA A 72 -12.42 2.52 -17.03
C ALA A 72 -12.88 3.93 -17.44
N PRO A 73 -13.88 4.03 -18.33
CA PRO A 73 -14.43 5.31 -18.72
C PRO A 73 -14.96 6.09 -17.51
N GLU A 74 -14.92 7.41 -17.60
CA GLU A 74 -15.42 8.30 -16.55
C GLU A 74 -16.88 7.99 -16.16
N GLY A 75 -17.15 8.06 -14.86
CA GLY A 75 -18.46 7.76 -14.28
C GLY A 75 -18.76 6.28 -14.07
N TRP A 76 -17.82 5.36 -14.38
CA TRP A 76 -17.93 3.96 -14.00
C TRP A 76 -17.41 3.71 -12.58
N LYS A 77 -17.87 2.61 -11.98
CA LYS A 77 -17.59 2.23 -10.59
C LYS A 77 -17.13 0.79 -10.52
N PHE A 78 -16.13 0.53 -9.68
CA PHE A 78 -15.61 -0.78 -9.34
C PHE A 78 -16.07 -1.17 -7.94
N LEU A 79 -16.90 -2.20 -7.85
CA LEU A 79 -17.64 -2.58 -6.65
C LEU A 79 -17.35 -4.03 -6.28
N SER A 80 -17.23 -4.35 -4.99
CA SER A 80 -17.24 -5.74 -4.54
C SER A 80 -18.50 -6.09 -3.74
N PHE A 81 -18.94 -7.34 -3.86
CA PHE A 81 -20.04 -7.93 -3.10
C PHE A 81 -19.54 -9.19 -2.39
N LYS A 82 -20.09 -9.44 -1.19
CA LYS A 82 -19.84 -10.64 -0.39
C LYS A 82 -21.02 -11.58 -0.53
N SER A 83 -20.77 -12.89 -0.48
CA SER A 83 -21.84 -13.90 -0.52
C SER A 83 -22.89 -13.75 0.59
N THR A 84 -22.53 -13.10 1.70
CA THR A 84 -23.40 -12.88 2.87
C THR A 84 -24.15 -11.55 2.85
N TYR A 85 -23.86 -10.63 1.93
CA TYR A 85 -24.43 -9.29 1.90
C TYR A 85 -24.98 -8.94 0.53
N ASN A 86 -26.29 -8.74 0.46
CA ASN A 86 -26.99 -8.51 -0.82
C ASN A 86 -26.95 -7.03 -1.27
N SER A 87 -26.35 -6.14 -0.48
CA SER A 87 -26.29 -4.71 -0.80
C SER A 87 -25.16 -3.98 -0.09
N ASN A 88 -24.61 -2.97 -0.77
CA ASN A 88 -23.62 -2.04 -0.23
C ASN A 88 -24.26 -0.67 -0.02
N GLU A 89 -24.14 -0.10 1.16
CA GLU A 89 -24.47 1.31 1.37
C GLU A 89 -23.24 2.16 1.07
N VAL A 90 -23.37 3.07 0.10
CA VAL A 90 -22.29 3.97 -0.28
C VAL A 90 -22.82 5.38 -0.36
N SER A 91 -22.29 6.26 0.48
CA SER A 91 -22.71 7.67 0.55
C SER A 91 -24.24 7.81 0.70
N GLY A 92 -24.85 6.97 1.53
CA GLY A 92 -26.30 6.95 1.76
C GLY A 92 -27.14 6.33 0.64
N LYS A 93 -26.52 5.71 -0.38
CA LYS A 93 -27.22 4.98 -1.44
C LYS A 93 -26.96 3.48 -1.34
N ILE A 94 -28.04 2.72 -1.26
CA ILE A 94 -28.01 1.26 -1.29
C ILE A 94 -27.81 0.81 -2.75
N ILE A 95 -26.67 0.19 -3.02
CA ILE A 95 -26.38 -0.48 -4.29
C ILE A 95 -26.61 -1.98 -4.07
N THR A 96 -27.64 -2.51 -4.71
CA THR A 96 -28.02 -3.92 -4.60
C THR A 96 -27.17 -4.77 -5.53
N GLU A 97 -26.87 -5.99 -5.10
CA GLU A 97 -26.17 -6.96 -5.93
C GLU A 97 -26.97 -7.31 -7.19
N PRO A 98 -26.31 -7.55 -8.33
CA PRO A 98 -26.96 -8.11 -9.50
C PRO A 98 -27.37 -9.57 -9.27
N SER A 99 -28.42 -10.02 -9.96
CA SER A 99 -28.96 -11.38 -9.81
C SER A 99 -27.95 -12.50 -10.08
N TYR A 100 -26.98 -12.28 -10.98
CA TYR A 100 -25.93 -13.26 -11.27
C TYR A 100 -24.89 -13.42 -10.14
N CYS A 101 -24.83 -12.48 -9.19
CA CYS A 101 -23.92 -12.49 -8.04
C CYS A 101 -24.58 -12.91 -6.74
N PHE A 102 -25.89 -13.18 -6.78
CA PHE A 102 -26.65 -13.57 -5.60
C PHE A 102 -26.00 -14.74 -4.87
N GLY A 103 -25.66 -14.52 -3.60
CA GLY A 103 -25.04 -15.53 -2.73
C GLY A 103 -23.59 -15.89 -3.08
N LYS A 104 -22.90 -15.08 -3.88
CA LYS A 104 -21.50 -15.28 -4.27
C LYS A 104 -20.66 -14.06 -3.92
N ASN A 105 -19.36 -14.27 -3.66
CA ASN A 105 -18.43 -13.16 -3.69
C ASN A 105 -18.28 -12.70 -5.13
N CYS A 106 -18.27 -11.40 -5.36
CA CYS A 106 -18.25 -10.85 -6.71
C CYS A 106 -17.54 -9.52 -6.77
N VAL A 107 -17.04 -9.18 -7.95
CA VAL A 107 -16.57 -7.85 -8.28
C VAL A 107 -17.18 -7.38 -9.58
N CYS A 108 -17.78 -6.18 -9.57
CA CYS A 108 -18.50 -5.61 -10.70
C CYS A 108 -17.88 -4.29 -11.16
N ILE A 109 -17.90 -4.05 -12.46
CA ILE A 109 -17.70 -2.74 -13.09
C ILE A 109 -19.02 -2.30 -13.73
N CYS A 110 -19.58 -1.18 -13.28
CA CYS A 110 -20.85 -0.65 -13.81
C CYS A 110 -20.90 0.88 -13.77
N LYS A 111 -21.74 1.50 -14.62
CA LYS A 111 -21.84 2.96 -14.73
C LYS A 111 -22.70 3.59 -13.62
N ASN A 112 -23.88 3.02 -13.37
CA ASN A 112 -24.84 3.60 -12.43
C ASN A 112 -25.18 2.64 -11.29
N ASN A 113 -26.19 1.81 -11.49
CA ASN A 113 -26.65 0.79 -10.56
C ASN A 113 -26.42 -0.57 -11.22
N CYS A 114 -25.50 -1.36 -10.67
CA CYS A 114 -25.13 -2.66 -11.23
C CYS A 114 -26.34 -3.61 -11.36
N GLN A 115 -27.40 -3.44 -10.56
CA GLN A 115 -28.60 -4.29 -10.62
C GLN A 115 -29.49 -3.98 -11.82
N LYS A 116 -29.60 -2.71 -12.21
CA LYS A 116 -30.50 -2.27 -13.31
C LYS A 116 -29.78 -2.17 -14.64
N ASP A 117 -28.46 -2.13 -14.62
CA ASP A 117 -27.66 -2.01 -15.82
C ASP A 117 -27.46 -3.38 -16.45
N LYS A 118 -28.13 -3.64 -17.58
CA LYS A 118 -27.88 -4.83 -18.41
C LYS A 118 -26.42 -4.87 -18.91
N LYS A 119 -25.65 -3.79 -18.74
CA LYS A 119 -24.24 -3.66 -19.11
C LYS A 119 -23.29 -3.70 -17.91
N ALA A 120 -23.75 -4.12 -16.73
CA ALA A 120 -22.85 -4.39 -15.61
C ALA A 120 -22.04 -5.65 -15.88
N TYR A 121 -20.72 -5.53 -15.84
CA TYR A 121 -19.79 -6.65 -15.96
C TYR A 121 -19.37 -7.10 -14.59
N CYS A 122 -19.43 -8.39 -14.35
CA CYS A 122 -19.15 -8.85 -13.02
C CYS A 122 -18.60 -10.25 -13.01
N LEU A 123 -17.69 -10.44 -12.08
CA LEU A 123 -16.85 -11.60 -11.98
C LEU A 123 -17.11 -12.22 -10.60
N PRO A 124 -17.60 -13.48 -10.53
CA PRO A 124 -17.61 -14.20 -9.28
C PRO A 124 -16.17 -14.45 -8.83
N LEU A 125 -15.96 -14.32 -7.52
CA LEU A 125 -14.69 -14.53 -6.85
C LEU A 125 -14.82 -15.70 -5.87
N ASP A 126 -13.71 -16.40 -5.63
CA ASP A 126 -13.68 -17.45 -4.61
C ASP A 126 -13.68 -16.86 -3.20
N LYS A 127 -12.95 -15.75 -3.01
CA LYS A 127 -12.85 -14.99 -1.76
C LYS A 127 -13.44 -13.58 -1.92
N PRO A 128 -13.96 -12.96 -0.85
CA PRO A 128 -14.45 -11.58 -0.92
C PRO A 128 -13.31 -10.60 -1.18
N LEU A 129 -13.56 -9.58 -2.01
CA LEU A 129 -12.64 -8.47 -2.24
C LEU A 129 -12.95 -7.32 -1.30
N LEU A 130 -11.95 -6.85 -0.54
CA LEU A 130 -12.12 -5.85 0.53
C LEU A 130 -11.10 -4.72 0.41
N SER A 131 -11.45 -3.55 0.94
CA SER A 131 -10.53 -2.43 1.15
C SER A 131 -10.67 -1.99 2.61
N LYS A 132 -9.63 -2.22 3.43
CA LYS A 132 -9.65 -1.94 4.88
C LYS A 132 -10.90 -2.53 5.56
N GLU A 133 -11.09 -3.85 5.42
CA GLU A 133 -12.22 -4.64 5.95
C GLU A 133 -13.60 -4.36 5.32
N ASN A 134 -13.75 -3.24 4.61
CA ASN A 134 -14.99 -2.84 3.98
C ASN A 134 -15.08 -3.37 2.54
N LEU A 135 -16.29 -3.42 2.01
CA LEU A 135 -16.51 -3.72 0.60
C LEU A 135 -15.94 -2.59 -0.27
N VAL A 136 -15.37 -2.97 -1.41
CA VAL A 136 -14.72 -2.03 -2.32
C VAL A 136 -15.78 -1.19 -3.02
N PHE A 137 -15.62 0.12 -2.93
CA PHE A 137 -16.34 1.08 -3.76
C PHE A 137 -15.34 2.10 -4.28
N LEU A 138 -15.03 2.02 -5.57
CA LEU A 138 -14.12 2.96 -6.22
C LEU A 138 -14.81 3.56 -7.43
N GLU A 139 -14.88 4.89 -7.48
CA GLU A 139 -15.15 5.60 -8.73
C GLU A 139 -13.92 5.47 -9.63
N ILE A 140 -14.11 4.94 -10.82
CA ILE A 140 -12.99 4.55 -11.66
C ILE A 140 -12.39 5.80 -12.30
N LYS A 141 -11.17 6.08 -11.90
CA LYS A 141 -10.19 6.91 -12.60
C LYS A 141 -8.96 6.04 -12.84
N PRO A 142 -8.07 6.35 -13.80
CA PRO A 142 -6.81 5.64 -13.94
C PRO A 142 -6.07 5.59 -12.59
N THR A 143 -6.08 4.43 -11.95
CA THR A 143 -5.63 4.26 -10.57
C THR A 143 -4.86 2.96 -10.45
N ASN A 144 -3.70 3.01 -9.81
CA ASN A 144 -2.94 1.82 -9.47
C ASN A 144 -3.55 1.22 -8.20
N LEU A 145 -4.00 -0.03 -8.32
CA LEU A 145 -4.50 -0.82 -7.21
C LEU A 145 -3.51 -1.92 -6.91
N TRP A 146 -3.32 -2.21 -5.63
CA TRP A 146 -2.60 -3.36 -5.15
C TRP A 146 -3.61 -4.37 -4.66
N VAL A 147 -3.51 -5.58 -5.20
CA VAL A 147 -4.37 -6.69 -4.84
C VAL A 147 -3.51 -7.71 -4.13
N THR A 148 -3.80 -7.94 -2.86
CA THR A 148 -3.10 -8.89 -2.01
C THR A 148 -4.03 -10.06 -1.70
N GLU A 149 -3.59 -11.29 -1.89
CA GLU A 149 -4.37 -12.45 -1.48
C GLU A 149 -4.10 -12.79 -0.02
N ASN A 150 -5.14 -12.74 0.81
CA ASN A 150 -5.12 -13.25 2.17
C ASN A 150 -5.83 -14.62 2.23
N LYS A 151 -5.72 -15.31 3.36
CA LYS A 151 -6.40 -16.58 3.61
C LYS A 151 -7.91 -16.51 3.36
N GLU A 152 -8.56 -15.44 3.84
CA GLU A 152 -10.03 -15.32 3.85
C GLU A 152 -10.58 -14.30 2.84
N SER A 153 -9.73 -13.49 2.20
CA SER A 153 -10.16 -12.39 1.33
C SER A 153 -9.08 -11.98 0.34
N TYR A 154 -9.47 -11.29 -0.72
CA TYR A 154 -8.56 -10.43 -1.48
C TYR A 154 -8.61 -9.02 -0.88
N GLU A 155 -7.47 -8.42 -0.59
CA GLU A 155 -7.38 -7.06 -0.10
C GLU A 155 -6.93 -6.13 -1.21
N LEU A 156 -7.63 -5.01 -1.35
CA LEU A 156 -7.42 -4.00 -2.35
C LEU A 156 -6.96 -2.72 -1.66
N SER A 157 -5.79 -2.24 -2.04
CA SER A 157 -5.21 -1.01 -1.52
C SER A 157 -4.84 -0.05 -2.66
N LEU A 158 -5.01 1.25 -2.41
CA LEU A 158 -4.53 2.30 -3.31
C LEU A 158 -3.02 2.51 -3.24
N ARG A 159 -2.35 1.88 -2.26
CA ARG A 159 -0.92 1.97 -2.03
C ARG A 159 -0.36 0.56 -1.89
N ASN A 160 0.77 0.28 -2.55
CA ASN A 160 1.56 -0.87 -2.16
C ASN A 160 2.01 -0.57 -0.74
N SER A 161 1.64 -1.39 0.22
CA SER A 161 2.37 -1.36 1.47
C SER A 161 3.52 -2.33 1.30
N TYR A 162 4.74 -1.81 1.30
CA TYR A 162 5.94 -2.65 1.26
C TYR A 162 5.95 -3.69 2.40
N PHE A 163 5.23 -3.38 3.48
CA PHE A 163 5.04 -4.25 4.64
C PHE A 163 4.12 -5.44 4.37
N THR A 164 3.23 -5.36 3.38
CA THR A 164 2.32 -6.47 3.03
C THR A 164 2.95 -7.56 2.17
N LEU A 165 4.09 -7.28 1.52
CA LEU A 165 4.69 -8.18 0.52
C LEU A 165 5.37 -9.42 1.08
N SER A 166 5.31 -9.66 2.39
CA SER A 166 6.03 -10.79 2.93
C SER A 166 5.42 -11.44 4.15
N SER A 167 5.22 -12.74 4.02
CA SER A 167 4.86 -13.62 5.12
C SER A 167 6.08 -13.88 6.00
N ILE A 168 5.82 -14.02 7.29
CA ILE A 168 6.81 -14.57 8.24
C ILE A 168 6.61 -16.08 8.33
N SER A 169 7.72 -16.81 8.35
CA SER A 169 7.70 -18.27 8.54
C SER A 169 7.15 -18.63 9.92
N ASP A 170 6.69 -19.87 10.09
CA ASP A 170 6.19 -20.32 11.41
C ASP A 170 7.29 -20.36 12.48
N THR A 171 8.56 -20.55 12.08
CA THR A 171 9.70 -20.43 12.97
C THR A 171 9.89 -18.99 13.45
N GLU A 172 9.84 -18.02 12.53
CA GLU A 172 9.94 -16.59 12.88
C GLU A 172 8.75 -16.13 13.72
N LYS A 173 7.52 -16.60 13.44
CA LYS A 173 6.34 -16.35 14.30
C LYS A 173 6.61 -16.79 15.73
N LYS A 174 7.11 -18.02 15.90
CA LYS A 174 7.38 -18.58 17.22
C LYS A 174 8.50 -17.82 17.94
N GLU A 175 9.57 -17.45 17.25
CA GLU A 175 10.65 -16.63 17.82
C GLU A 175 10.11 -15.28 18.29
N PHE A 176 9.33 -14.61 17.43
CA PHE A 176 8.75 -13.31 17.74
C PHE A 176 7.73 -13.40 18.88
N ASP A 177 6.92 -14.46 18.95
CA ASP A 177 6.00 -14.71 20.06
C ASP A 177 6.72 -14.86 21.40
N LEU A 178 7.81 -15.61 21.43
CA LEU A 178 8.65 -15.74 22.63
C LEU A 178 9.26 -14.39 23.03
N PHE A 179 9.70 -13.60 22.04
CA PHE A 179 10.17 -12.24 22.27
C PHE A 179 9.08 -11.35 22.89
N LEU A 180 7.83 -11.43 22.42
CA LEU A 180 6.74 -10.61 22.95
C LEU A 180 6.41 -10.96 24.39
N GLU A 181 6.36 -12.25 24.73
CA GLU A 181 6.14 -12.68 26.11
C GLU A 181 7.28 -12.21 27.02
N SER A 182 8.52 -12.26 26.54
CA SER A 182 9.67 -11.69 27.25
C SER A 182 9.54 -10.17 27.40
N LEU A 183 9.17 -9.45 26.34
CA LEU A 183 9.01 -8.00 26.34
C LEU A 183 7.91 -7.54 27.29
N LYS A 184 6.76 -8.22 27.33
CA LYS A 184 5.65 -7.94 28.25
C LYS A 184 6.04 -8.04 29.73
N SER A 185 7.03 -8.88 30.05
CA SER A 185 7.56 -9.00 31.41
C SER A 185 8.49 -7.86 31.82
N GLN A 186 8.91 -7.01 30.88
CA GLN A 186 9.82 -5.90 31.14
C GLN A 186 9.08 -4.71 31.73
N SER A 187 9.69 -4.02 32.69
CA SER A 187 9.08 -2.87 33.38
C SER A 187 8.71 -1.72 32.44
N TYR A 188 9.45 -1.55 31.34
CA TYR A 188 9.24 -0.50 30.36
C TYR A 188 8.16 -0.82 29.32
N PHE A 189 7.61 -2.04 29.29
CA PHE A 189 6.51 -2.37 28.37
C PHE A 189 5.29 -1.49 28.61
N LYS A 190 4.98 -1.22 29.89
CA LYS A 190 3.92 -0.28 30.25
C LYS A 190 4.16 1.13 29.70
N THR A 191 5.41 1.58 29.69
CA THR A 191 5.77 2.88 29.09
C THR A 191 5.49 2.90 27.59
N ILE A 192 5.72 1.78 26.88
CA ILE A 192 5.37 1.64 25.46
C ILE A 192 3.85 1.75 25.29
N GLU A 193 3.05 1.05 26.10
CA GLU A 193 1.59 1.11 26.02
C GLU A 193 1.05 2.51 26.31
N ASP A 194 1.49 3.12 27.42
CA ASP A 194 1.03 4.43 27.89
C ASP A 194 1.34 5.53 26.84
N LYS A 195 2.55 5.54 26.30
CA LYS A 195 2.95 6.52 25.27
C LYS A 195 2.30 6.28 23.92
N SER A 196 2.16 5.01 23.51
CA SER A 196 1.46 4.68 22.26
C SER A 196 0.03 5.22 22.28
N TYR A 197 -0.64 5.07 23.43
CA TYR A 197 -1.97 5.63 23.65
C TYR A 197 -1.98 7.17 23.66
N SER A 198 -1.10 7.82 24.43
CA SER A 198 -1.10 9.29 24.56
C SER A 198 -0.74 10.00 23.26
N ASP A 199 0.26 9.49 22.55
CA ASP A 199 0.85 10.17 21.39
C ASP A 199 0.17 9.76 20.08
N LYS A 200 -0.77 8.79 20.16
CA LYS A 200 -1.45 8.15 19.03
C LYS A 200 -0.47 7.48 18.07
N ILE A 201 0.55 6.84 18.64
CA ILE A 201 1.55 6.05 17.92
C ILE A 201 1.13 4.59 17.99
N SER A 202 1.32 3.83 16.91
CA SER A 202 1.04 2.39 16.92
C SER A 202 2.09 1.68 17.78
N LYS A 203 1.63 1.01 18.84
CA LYS A 203 2.50 0.19 19.71
C LYS A 203 3.14 -0.95 18.92
N GLU A 204 2.42 -1.49 17.95
CA GLU A 204 2.84 -2.59 17.09
C GLU A 204 4.08 -2.20 16.28
N LEU A 205 4.13 -0.96 15.78
CA LEU A 205 5.29 -0.43 15.07
C LEU A 205 6.51 -0.31 16.00
N VAL A 206 6.32 0.25 17.20
CA VAL A 206 7.42 0.39 18.18
C VAL A 206 7.97 -0.99 18.58
N ILE A 207 7.11 -1.97 18.79
CA ILE A 207 7.50 -3.36 19.10
C ILE A 207 8.27 -3.98 17.93
N ALA A 208 7.83 -3.76 16.69
CA ALA A 208 8.55 -4.24 15.50
C ALA A 208 9.94 -3.61 15.38
N LEU A 209 10.07 -2.31 15.61
CA LEU A 209 11.36 -1.62 15.64
C LEU A 209 12.28 -2.19 16.73
N ILE A 210 11.78 -2.36 17.97
CA ILE A 210 12.57 -2.97 19.06
C ILE A 210 13.10 -4.36 18.68
N TYR A 211 12.24 -5.19 18.08
CA TYR A 211 12.63 -6.54 17.68
C TYR A 211 13.72 -6.52 16.61
N VAL A 212 13.57 -5.70 15.58
CA VAL A 212 14.52 -5.63 14.46
C VAL A 212 15.82 -4.94 14.87
N ASP A 213 15.75 -3.84 15.64
CA ASP A 213 16.92 -3.03 16.00
C ASP A 213 17.76 -3.67 17.11
N SER A 214 17.13 -4.30 18.10
CA SER A 214 17.84 -4.70 19.32
C SER A 214 17.49 -6.07 19.89
N LYS A 215 16.38 -6.69 19.47
CA LYS A 215 15.82 -7.87 20.16
C LYS A 215 15.72 -7.66 21.68
N SER A 216 15.29 -6.47 22.09
CA SER A 216 15.22 -6.01 23.50
C SER A 216 16.56 -5.81 24.22
N ASN A 217 17.69 -5.81 23.51
CA ASN A 217 18.99 -5.47 24.09
C ASN A 217 19.13 -3.95 24.23
N GLN A 218 19.02 -3.43 25.46
CA GLN A 218 19.17 -1.99 25.74
C GLN A 218 20.55 -1.41 25.38
N PHE A 219 21.56 -2.25 25.12
CA PHE A 219 22.91 -1.84 24.73
C PHE A 219 23.23 -2.16 23.27
N ALA A 220 22.21 -2.45 22.45
CA ALA A 220 22.39 -2.69 21.03
C ALA A 220 22.93 -1.44 20.32
N VAL A 221 23.78 -1.68 19.31
CA VAL A 221 24.26 -0.67 18.37
C VAL A 221 24.00 -1.20 16.98
N THR A 222 23.15 -0.53 16.21
CA THR A 222 22.84 -0.88 14.83
C THR A 222 24.00 -0.54 13.91
N ASP A 223 24.04 -1.10 12.71
CA ASP A 223 25.12 -0.85 11.74
C ASP A 223 25.16 0.60 11.22
N CYS A 224 24.09 1.37 11.46
CA CYS A 224 24.03 2.80 11.15
C CYS A 224 24.37 3.72 12.33
N GLY A 225 24.75 3.17 13.49
CA GLY A 225 25.09 3.95 14.68
C GLY A 225 23.88 4.30 15.55
N GLY A 226 22.72 3.70 15.26
CA GLY A 226 21.57 3.70 16.14
C GLY A 226 21.90 2.99 17.44
N ALA A 227 21.48 3.53 18.58
CA ALA A 227 21.82 2.98 19.89
C ALA A 227 20.59 2.74 20.75
N GLY A 228 20.68 1.74 21.61
CA GLY A 228 19.64 1.41 22.57
C GLY A 228 18.53 0.53 22.00
N ILE A 229 17.44 0.42 22.76
CA ILE A 229 16.41 -0.58 22.50
C ILE A 229 15.63 -0.37 21.20
N VAL A 230 15.49 0.87 20.71
CA VAL A 230 14.82 1.22 19.44
C VAL A 230 15.83 1.76 18.40
N GLY A 231 17.13 1.52 18.57
CA GLY A 231 18.12 1.91 17.55
C GLY A 231 18.18 3.42 17.22
N VAL A 232 17.96 4.30 18.20
CA VAL A 232 17.89 5.76 18.01
C VAL A 232 19.18 6.33 17.42
N LEU A 233 19.10 7.06 16.30
CA LEU A 233 20.26 7.71 15.66
C LEU A 233 20.75 8.96 16.44
N PRO A 234 22.03 9.35 16.28
CA PRO A 234 22.59 10.53 16.96
C PRO A 234 21.83 11.84 16.75
N HIS A 235 21.44 12.15 15.51
CA HIS A 235 20.67 13.35 15.22
C HIS A 235 19.34 13.39 16.00
N SER A 236 18.61 12.29 16.03
CA SER A 236 17.31 12.18 16.71
C SER A 236 17.43 12.40 18.23
N ALA A 237 18.54 11.98 18.83
CA ALA A 237 18.85 12.20 20.24
C ALA A 237 19.25 13.66 20.57
N LYS A 238 19.69 14.43 19.58
CA LYS A 238 19.97 15.86 19.72
C LYS A 238 18.78 16.75 19.35
N PHE A 239 17.83 16.21 18.60
CA PHE A 239 16.63 16.92 18.16
C PHE A 239 15.57 17.02 19.28
N ASN A 240 14.66 17.98 19.18
CA ASN A 240 13.47 18.13 20.05
C ASN A 240 13.75 18.14 21.58
N ASN A 241 14.76 18.90 22.03
CA ASN A 241 15.06 19.13 23.46
C ASN A 241 15.43 17.86 24.27
N ALA A 242 15.68 16.73 23.62
CA ALA A 242 16.15 15.54 24.32
C ALA A 242 17.55 15.76 24.95
N GLN A 243 18.39 16.57 24.29
CA GLN A 243 19.75 16.96 24.71
C GLN A 243 20.56 15.80 25.30
N ALA A 244 20.34 14.58 24.78
CA ALA A 244 20.98 13.41 25.32
C ALA A 244 22.49 13.50 25.06
N THR A 245 23.27 13.03 26.02
CA THR A 245 24.70 12.79 25.83
C THR A 245 24.84 11.68 24.79
N VAL A 246 25.51 11.99 23.68
CA VAL A 246 25.77 11.06 22.58
C VAL A 246 27.27 10.87 22.48
N PHE A 247 27.71 9.66 22.22
CA PHE A 247 29.13 9.35 22.05
C PHE A 247 29.78 10.26 20.99
N GLU A 248 30.97 10.78 21.29
CA GLU A 248 31.71 11.76 20.46
C GLU A 248 30.92 13.05 20.13
N ASP A 249 29.85 13.35 20.88
CA ASP A 249 28.90 14.45 20.60
C ASP A 249 28.36 14.44 19.16
N ALA A 250 28.16 13.24 18.60
CA ALA A 250 27.71 13.08 17.23
C ALA A 250 26.28 13.63 17.00
N SER A 251 26.04 14.16 15.80
CA SER A 251 24.76 14.80 15.42
C SER A 251 24.35 14.53 13.96
N PHE A 252 24.82 13.43 13.36
CA PHE A 252 24.57 13.13 11.95
C PHE A 252 23.18 12.52 11.72
N SER A 253 22.59 12.84 10.58
CA SER A 253 21.25 12.40 10.12
C SER A 253 21.31 11.34 9.02
N ALA A 254 22.45 10.66 8.85
CA ALA A 254 22.67 9.61 7.86
C ALA A 254 23.35 8.39 8.49
N CYS A 255 23.15 7.21 7.92
CA CYS A 255 23.86 5.99 8.36
C CYS A 255 25.39 6.17 8.34
N LYS A 256 26.07 5.89 9.46
CA LYS A 256 27.55 5.92 9.56
C LYS A 256 28.11 4.68 10.24
N SER A 257 28.54 3.71 9.43
CA SER A 257 29.07 2.43 9.92
C SER A 257 30.39 2.57 10.68
N ASP A 258 31.24 3.53 10.31
CA ASP A 258 32.49 3.80 11.01
C ASP A 258 32.24 4.28 12.45
N TYR A 259 31.22 5.12 12.66
CA TYR A 259 30.78 5.53 13.99
C TYR A 259 30.19 4.36 14.78
N ALA A 260 29.37 3.52 14.13
CA ALA A 260 28.78 2.34 14.77
C ALA A 260 29.86 1.41 15.35
N GLU A 261 30.90 1.11 14.59
CA GLU A 261 32.01 0.25 15.05
C GLU A 261 32.83 0.88 16.19
N ARG A 262 33.05 2.20 16.16
CA ARG A 262 33.69 2.90 17.28
C ARG A 262 32.84 2.84 18.54
N LEU A 263 31.53 3.06 18.44
CA LEU A 263 30.62 2.96 19.57
C LEU A 263 30.56 1.53 20.13
N LYS A 264 30.42 0.51 19.28
CA LYS A 264 30.47 -0.92 19.67
C LYS A 264 31.76 -1.23 20.44
N THR A 265 32.90 -0.76 19.95
CA THR A 265 34.21 -0.92 20.61
C THR A 265 34.25 -0.19 21.95
N ALA A 266 33.76 1.05 21.99
CA ALA A 266 33.81 1.89 23.18
C ALA A 266 32.96 1.36 24.34
N VAL A 267 31.87 0.64 24.06
CA VAL A 267 31.00 0.05 25.09
C VAL A 267 31.41 -1.36 25.53
N GLN A 268 32.34 -1.99 24.82
CA GLN A 268 32.76 -3.36 25.09
C GLN A 268 33.46 -3.46 26.46
N GLY A 269 33.02 -4.42 27.28
CA GLY A 269 33.59 -4.66 28.62
C GLY A 269 33.25 -3.61 29.68
N LYS A 270 32.51 -2.55 29.33
CA LYS A 270 32.03 -1.55 30.27
C LYS A 270 30.84 -2.03 31.08
N SER A 271 30.71 -1.53 32.30
CA SER A 271 29.50 -1.69 33.11
C SER A 271 28.31 -0.93 32.49
N ASP A 272 27.10 -1.30 32.87
CA ASP A 272 25.87 -0.68 32.38
C ASP A 272 25.84 0.84 32.65
N THR A 273 26.28 1.26 33.84
CA THR A 273 26.38 2.68 34.21
C THR A 273 27.38 3.43 33.35
N GLU A 274 28.54 2.84 33.06
CA GLU A 274 29.55 3.45 32.18
C GLU A 274 29.05 3.55 30.73
N LYS A 275 28.31 2.55 30.24
CA LYS A 275 27.69 2.61 28.92
C LYS A 275 26.69 3.76 28.84
N ILE A 276 25.78 3.87 29.81
CA ILE A 276 24.78 4.96 29.86
C ILE A 276 25.44 6.34 29.99
N THR A 277 26.53 6.44 30.76
CA THR A 277 27.28 7.71 30.91
C THR A 277 27.99 8.09 29.60
N LEU A 278 28.47 7.10 28.85
CA LEU A 278 29.11 7.30 27.54
C LEU A 278 28.08 7.73 26.48
N ASP A 279 26.90 7.12 26.49
CA ASP A 279 25.81 7.42 25.56
C ASP A 279 24.44 7.20 26.25
N GLU A 280 23.71 8.28 26.48
CA GLU A 280 22.42 8.25 27.19
C GLU A 280 21.32 7.55 26.39
N ARG A 281 21.52 7.29 25.09
CA ARG A 281 20.60 6.47 24.30
C ARG A 281 20.54 5.03 24.83
N PHE A 282 21.51 4.57 25.63
CA PHE A 282 21.41 3.27 26.30
C PHE A 282 20.50 3.25 27.53
N ASN A 283 20.10 4.42 28.05
CA ASN A 283 19.08 4.48 29.09
C ASN A 283 17.72 4.20 28.45
N ILE A 284 17.03 3.13 28.86
CA ILE A 284 15.75 2.70 28.27
C ILE A 284 14.71 3.84 28.23
N ASN A 285 14.55 4.59 29.32
CA ASN A 285 13.54 5.65 29.37
C ASN A 285 13.89 6.80 28.45
N THR A 286 15.16 7.20 28.42
CA THR A 286 15.66 8.22 27.47
C THR A 286 15.48 7.74 26.03
N ASN A 287 15.86 6.50 25.73
CA ASN A 287 15.74 5.92 24.39
C ASN A 287 14.30 5.90 23.89
N LEU A 288 13.37 5.38 24.71
CA LEU A 288 11.94 5.37 24.37
C LEU A 288 11.40 6.79 24.23
N ASN A 289 11.76 7.73 25.11
CA ASN A 289 11.33 9.11 24.99
C ASN A 289 11.74 9.75 23.66
N ILE A 290 12.99 9.54 23.24
CA ILE A 290 13.49 10.04 21.96
C ILE A 290 12.76 9.35 20.81
N ALA A 291 12.67 8.01 20.81
CA ALA A 291 12.01 7.24 19.76
C ALA A 291 10.55 7.64 19.57
N PHE A 292 9.76 7.77 20.64
CA PHE A 292 8.36 8.20 20.53
C PHE A 292 8.25 9.63 19.98
N THR A 293 9.12 10.54 20.41
CA THR A 293 9.15 11.92 19.92
C THR A 293 9.49 11.97 18.42
N GLU A 294 10.46 11.17 17.99
CA GLU A 294 10.87 11.04 16.60
C GLU A 294 9.77 10.41 15.73
N ILE A 295 9.24 9.25 16.15
CA ILE A 295 8.15 8.57 15.45
C ILE A 295 6.96 9.51 15.31
N LYS A 296 6.64 10.31 16.34
CA LYS A 296 5.56 11.30 16.24
C LYS A 296 5.83 12.34 15.15
N ARG A 297 7.02 12.93 15.17
CA ARG A 297 7.46 13.90 14.16
C ARG A 297 7.36 13.30 12.75
N LEU A 298 7.82 12.06 12.58
CA LEU A 298 7.81 11.37 11.30
C LEU A 298 6.38 11.02 10.84
N GLN A 299 5.51 10.61 11.76
CA GLN A 299 4.09 10.38 11.46
C GLN A 299 3.42 11.65 10.93
N ASP A 300 3.70 12.80 11.55
CA ASP A 300 3.18 14.09 11.15
C ASP A 300 3.79 14.54 9.79
N LYS A 301 5.11 14.37 9.60
CA LYS A 301 5.84 14.66 8.35
C LYS A 301 5.28 13.85 7.17
N TYR A 302 5.06 12.55 7.37
CA TYR A 302 4.70 11.60 6.31
C TYR A 302 3.22 11.22 6.26
N LYS A 303 2.36 11.89 7.05
CA LYS A 303 0.90 11.66 7.07
C LYS A 303 0.55 10.17 7.20
N GLN A 304 1.19 9.49 8.15
CA GLN A 304 1.05 8.05 8.41
C GLN A 304 1.53 7.11 7.26
N ASN A 305 2.37 7.57 6.34
CA ASN A 305 3.13 6.66 5.47
C ASN A 305 4.24 6.00 6.31
N TYR A 306 3.95 4.81 6.83
CA TYR A 306 4.85 4.09 7.74
C TYR A 306 6.13 3.62 7.05
N GLU A 307 6.11 3.37 5.74
CA GLU A 307 7.29 3.00 4.98
C GLU A 307 8.32 4.14 4.97
N MET A 308 7.88 5.37 4.68
CA MET A 308 8.75 6.56 4.74
C MET A 308 9.25 6.84 6.16
N LEU A 309 8.39 6.61 7.16
CA LEU A 309 8.77 6.76 8.57
C LEU A 309 9.87 5.77 8.95
N VAL A 310 9.69 4.48 8.64
CA VAL A 310 10.68 3.44 8.97
C VAL A 310 11.97 3.65 8.19
N LEU A 311 11.90 4.11 6.94
CA LEU A 311 13.08 4.48 6.16
C LEU A 311 13.86 5.61 6.84
N GLU A 312 13.20 6.72 7.21
CA GLU A 312 13.87 7.83 7.90
C GLU A 312 14.38 7.43 9.29
N HIS A 313 13.64 6.58 10.03
CA HIS A 313 14.10 6.07 11.33
C HIS A 313 15.42 5.30 11.19
N TYR A 314 15.54 4.44 10.18
CA TYR A 314 16.71 3.59 10.00
C TYR A 314 17.95 4.33 9.51
N CYS A 315 17.81 5.12 8.44
CA CYS A 315 18.96 5.71 7.76
C CYS A 315 18.99 7.25 7.81
N GLY A 316 17.99 7.87 8.45
CA GLY A 316 17.89 9.31 8.68
C GLY A 316 17.40 10.13 7.48
N GLU A 317 17.21 11.44 7.69
CA GLU A 317 16.59 12.35 6.71
C GLU A 317 17.38 12.46 5.41
N GLU A 318 18.71 12.58 5.51
CA GLU A 318 19.59 12.71 4.33
C GLU A 318 19.49 11.48 3.42
N CYS A 319 19.31 10.29 4.00
CA CYS A 319 19.09 9.07 3.24
C CYS A 319 17.76 9.12 2.47
N VAL A 320 16.67 9.58 3.11
CA VAL A 320 15.38 9.75 2.43
C VAL A 320 15.49 10.78 1.30
N GLU A 321 16.16 11.90 1.54
CA GLU A 321 16.38 12.93 0.50
C GLU A 321 17.18 12.39 -0.69
N ASN A 322 18.23 11.61 -0.42
CA ASN A 322 19.10 11.05 -1.46
C ASN A 322 18.41 9.98 -2.32
N TYR A 323 17.60 9.10 -1.72
CA TYR A 323 16.96 8.00 -2.46
C TYR A 323 15.55 8.32 -2.94
N CYS A 324 14.78 9.07 -2.16
CA CYS A 324 13.37 9.33 -2.41
C CYS A 324 13.06 10.79 -2.77
N GLY A 325 13.94 11.74 -2.43
CA GLY A 325 13.69 13.16 -2.65
C GLY A 325 12.35 13.59 -2.04
N THR A 326 11.45 14.13 -2.87
CA THR A 326 10.08 14.50 -2.46
C THR A 326 9.03 13.46 -2.87
N TRP A 327 9.45 12.27 -3.31
CA TRP A 327 8.56 11.27 -3.89
C TRP A 327 7.91 10.38 -2.83
N GLU A 328 6.84 9.68 -3.22
CA GLU A 328 6.25 8.62 -2.41
C GLU A 328 7.17 7.39 -2.37
N PHE A 329 7.17 6.64 -1.26
CA PHE A 329 8.00 5.44 -1.07
C PHE A 329 8.01 4.49 -2.28
N ASN A 330 6.83 4.27 -2.88
CA ASN A 330 6.67 3.38 -4.02
C ASN A 330 7.49 3.77 -5.25
N ALA A 331 7.83 5.05 -5.41
CA ALA A 331 8.64 5.55 -6.52
C ALA A 331 10.14 5.35 -6.31
N CYS A 332 10.61 5.23 -5.06
CA CYS A 332 12.04 5.13 -4.74
C CYS A 332 12.48 3.76 -4.23
N GLN A 333 11.54 2.88 -3.84
CA GLN A 333 11.88 1.58 -3.26
C GLN A 333 12.81 0.72 -4.14
N SER A 334 12.76 0.86 -5.47
CA SER A 334 13.66 0.14 -6.38
C SER A 334 15.11 0.56 -6.24
N GLU A 335 15.35 1.83 -5.89
CA GLU A 335 16.68 2.45 -5.80
C GLU A 335 17.34 2.22 -4.43
N LEU A 336 16.59 1.76 -3.43
CA LEU A 336 17.12 1.52 -2.10
C LEU A 336 18.19 0.41 -2.11
N PRO A 337 19.31 0.58 -1.38
CA PRO A 337 20.26 -0.48 -1.12
C PRO A 337 19.60 -1.74 -0.52
N THR A 338 20.14 -2.92 -0.83
CA THR A 338 19.61 -4.20 -0.36
C THR A 338 19.47 -4.27 1.16
N GLU A 339 20.41 -3.69 1.90
CA GLU A 339 20.38 -3.65 3.37
C GLU A 339 19.17 -2.87 3.90
N ILE A 340 18.92 -1.67 3.37
CA ILE A 340 17.75 -0.85 3.71
C ILE A 340 16.46 -1.59 3.35
N LYS A 341 16.40 -2.19 2.16
CA LYS A 341 15.24 -3.02 1.74
C LYS A 341 14.97 -4.14 2.73
N ASN A 342 15.99 -4.89 3.12
CA ASN A 342 15.87 -5.99 4.08
C ASN A 342 15.40 -5.49 5.45
N TYR A 343 15.94 -4.37 5.93
CA TYR A 343 15.50 -3.76 7.17
C TYR A 343 14.00 -3.40 7.12
N MET A 344 13.58 -2.70 6.07
CA MET A 344 12.18 -2.30 5.89
C MET A 344 11.24 -3.50 5.76
N ILE A 345 11.65 -4.53 5.02
CA ILE A 345 10.91 -5.81 4.93
C ILE A 345 10.73 -6.40 6.33
N ASN A 346 11.80 -6.48 7.13
CA ASN A 346 11.75 -7.07 8.46
C ASN A 346 10.83 -6.29 9.40
N VAL A 347 10.97 -4.97 9.49
CA VAL A 347 10.08 -4.13 10.32
C VAL A 347 8.63 -4.28 9.87
N GLY A 348 8.39 -4.23 8.56
CA GLY A 348 7.06 -4.39 7.97
C GLY A 348 6.39 -5.72 8.32
N ARG A 349 7.12 -6.82 8.15
CA ARG A 349 6.66 -8.18 8.48
C ARG A 349 6.18 -8.30 9.91
N TYR A 350 7.00 -7.87 10.88
CA TYR A 350 6.64 -7.96 12.30
C TYR A 350 5.54 -6.98 12.69
N TYR A 351 5.52 -5.80 12.10
CA TYR A 351 4.44 -4.84 12.28
C TYR A 351 3.09 -5.38 11.78
N THR A 352 3.04 -5.90 10.55
CA THR A 352 1.83 -6.49 9.98
C THR A 352 1.39 -7.74 10.73
N TYR A 353 2.32 -8.58 11.20
CA TYR A 353 1.97 -9.73 12.03
C TYR A 353 1.32 -9.33 13.35
N GLN A 354 1.85 -8.31 14.04
CA GLN A 354 1.24 -7.76 15.25
C GLN A 354 -0.18 -7.27 15.01
N LEU A 355 -0.43 -6.51 13.94
CA LEU A 355 -1.76 -5.99 13.61
C LEU A 355 -2.80 -7.08 13.37
N LYS A 356 -2.37 -8.29 12.97
CA LYS A 356 -3.26 -9.43 12.68
C LYS A 356 -3.56 -10.31 13.92
N ARG A 357 -2.84 -10.13 15.03
CA ARG A 357 -3.10 -10.85 16.29
C ARG A 357 -4.14 -10.13 17.13
#